data_AF-A0A850QQT3-F1
#
_entry.id   AF-A0A850QQT3-F1
#
_cell.length_a   1.000
_cell.length_b   1.000
_cell.length_c   1.000
_cell.angle_alpha   90.00
_cell.angle_beta   90.00
_cell.angle_gamma   90.00
#
_symmetry.space_group_name_H-M   'P 1'
#
loop_
_entity.id
_entity.type
_entity.pdbx_description
1 polymer ?
#
loop_
_entity_poly.entity_id
_entity_poly.type
_entity_poly.pdbx_seq_one_letter_code
_entity_poly.pdbx_strand_id
1 'polypeptide(L)'
;MLKQYVLVFDETLVSRDDITSFLNTDSNIKNWLAFMSNSVIVTTDQDAHYLSNILHGKFESMNMFITEVVHGNNNGWLNKDSWDFINNPQSA
;
A
#
# COMPACT_ATOMS: atom_id res chain seq x y z
N MET A 1 -12.21 -3.18 -10.05
CA MET A 1 -12.79 -2.27 -9.03
C MET A 1 -11.64 -1.83 -8.15
N LEU A 2 -11.59 -0.56 -7.73
CA LEU A 2 -10.53 -0.10 -6.83
C LEU A 2 -10.63 -0.80 -5.48
N LYS A 3 -9.49 -1.22 -4.98
CA LYS A 3 -9.31 -1.90 -3.70
C LYS A 3 -8.16 -1.25 -2.95
N GLN A 4 -8.17 -1.43 -1.63
CA GLN A 4 -7.09 -1.01 -0.75
C GLN A 4 -6.27 -2.21 -0.34
N TYR A 5 -4.95 -2.06 -0.32
CA TYR A 5 -4.02 -3.04 0.21
C TYR A 5 -3.16 -2.41 1.28
N VAL A 6 -2.92 -3.13 2.37
CA VAL A 6 -1.86 -2.77 3.32
C VAL A 6 -0.59 -3.43 2.81
N LEU A 7 0.41 -2.61 2.48
CA LEU A 7 1.78 -3.01 2.27
C LEU A 7 2.55 -2.75 3.56
N VAL A 8 3.11 -3.80 4.15
CA VAL A 8 4.09 -3.74 5.24
C VAL A 8 5.44 -4.16 4.69
N PHE A 9 6.50 -3.45 5.03
CA PHE A 9 7.86 -3.73 4.56
C PHE A 9 8.88 -3.64 5.70
N ASP A 10 10.05 -4.21 5.48
CA ASP A 10 11.19 -4.09 6.39
C ASP A 10 11.92 -2.75 6.19
N GLU A 11 11.70 -1.81 7.11
CA GLU A 11 12.26 -0.46 7.06
C GLU A 11 13.80 -0.43 7.22
N THR A 12 14.43 -1.55 7.60
CA THR A 12 15.90 -1.65 7.66
C THR A 12 16.53 -1.88 6.28
N LEU A 13 15.73 -2.31 5.29
CA LEU A 13 16.18 -2.65 3.95
C LEU A 13 15.75 -1.63 2.90
N VAL A 14 14.62 -0.96 3.12
CA VAL A 14 14.08 0.07 2.22
C VAL A 14 13.38 1.17 3.01
N SER A 15 13.56 2.42 2.58
CA SER A 15 12.85 3.52 3.21
C SER A 15 11.42 3.63 2.69
N ARG A 16 10.51 4.17 3.52
CA ARG A 16 9.16 4.52 3.08
C ARG A 16 9.16 5.52 1.91
N ASP A 17 10.14 6.41 1.86
CA ASP A 17 10.23 7.41 0.80
C ASP A 17 10.61 6.76 -0.53
N ASP A 18 11.47 5.74 -0.53
CA ASP A 18 11.77 4.95 -1.72
C ASP A 18 10.54 4.18 -2.23
N ILE A 19 9.77 3.58 -1.31
CA ILE A 19 8.52 2.89 -1.64
C ILE A 19 7.53 3.87 -2.26
N THR A 20 7.22 4.98 -1.59
CA THR A 20 6.22 5.94 -2.08
C THR A 20 6.66 6.63 -3.38
N SER A 21 7.95 6.91 -3.54
CA SER A 21 8.51 7.39 -4.80
C SER A 21 8.32 6.39 -5.93
N PHE A 22 8.52 5.10 -5.68
CA PHE A 22 8.27 4.05 -6.67
C PHE A 22 6.79 3.90 -7.01
N LEU A 23 5.90 3.96 -6.01
CA LEU A 23 4.44 3.89 -6.23
C LEU A 23 3.95 4.99 -7.19
N ASN A 24 4.54 6.18 -7.16
CA ASN A 24 4.21 7.27 -8.09
C ASN A 24 4.62 7.01 -9.55
N THR A 25 5.46 6.00 -9.81
CA THR A 25 5.92 5.68 -11.17
C THR A 25 5.03 4.68 -11.90
N ASP A 26 4.16 3.97 -11.18
CA ASP A 26 3.33 2.90 -11.72
C ASP A 26 1.89 3.39 -11.95
N SER A 27 1.46 3.39 -13.21
CA SER A 27 0.14 3.88 -13.62
C SER A 27 -1.04 3.02 -13.14
N ASN A 28 -0.79 1.80 -12.66
CA ASN A 28 -1.79 0.94 -12.04
C ASN A 28 -2.00 1.27 -10.55
N ILE A 29 -1.09 2.01 -9.93
CA ILE A 29 -1.29 2.58 -8.60
C ILE A 29 -2.07 3.88 -8.73
N LYS A 30 -3.26 3.92 -8.13
CA LYS A 30 -4.19 5.04 -8.32
C LYS A 30 -4.08 6.09 -7.21
N ASN A 31 -3.70 5.65 -6.02
CA ASN A 31 -3.49 6.50 -4.85
C ASN A 31 -2.73 5.70 -3.79
N TRP A 32 -2.17 6.37 -2.78
CA TRP A 32 -1.56 5.71 -1.62
C TRP A 32 -1.57 6.64 -0.40
N LEU A 33 -1.49 6.04 0.79
CA LEU A 33 -1.39 6.76 2.05
C LEU A 33 -0.30 6.15 2.93
N ALA A 34 0.71 6.95 3.26
CA ALA A 34 1.69 6.61 4.29
C ALA A 34 1.12 6.92 5.68
N PHE A 35 0.98 5.90 6.53
CA PHE A 35 0.37 6.04 7.86
C PHE A 35 1.26 5.50 9.01
N MET A 36 2.26 4.66 8.70
CA MET A 36 3.30 4.19 9.63
C MET A 36 4.67 4.25 8.96
N SER A 37 5.76 4.10 9.71
CA SER A 37 7.13 4.16 9.16
C SER A 37 7.42 3.00 8.19
N ASN A 38 6.87 1.83 8.47
CA ASN A 38 7.09 0.58 7.73
C ASN A 38 5.86 0.10 6.94
N SER A 39 4.85 0.97 6.75
CA SER A 39 3.60 0.58 6.09
C SER A 39 2.96 1.69 5.28
N VAL A 40 2.33 1.31 4.16
CA VAL A 40 1.58 2.17 3.24
C VAL A 40 0.27 1.49 2.85
N ILE A 41 -0.82 2.24 2.77
CA ILE A 41 -2.05 1.78 2.10
C ILE A 41 -1.95 2.12 0.62
N VAL A 42 -2.27 1.16 -0.25
CA VAL A 42 -2.18 1.30 -1.70
C VAL A 42 -3.55 1.09 -2.34
N THR A 43 -4.01 2.08 -3.11
CA THR A 43 -5.23 1.97 -3.92
C THR A 43 -4.88 1.51 -5.32
N THR A 44 -5.43 0.38 -5.76
CA THR A 44 -5.26 -0.14 -7.13
C THR A 44 -6.47 -0.96 -7.58
N ASP A 45 -6.64 -1.15 -8.89
CA ASP A 45 -7.56 -2.13 -9.47
C ASP A 45 -6.91 -3.51 -9.69
N GLN A 46 -5.62 -3.64 -9.39
CA GLN A 46 -4.86 -4.88 -9.44
C GLN A 46 -4.99 -5.69 -8.14
N ASP A 47 -4.39 -6.89 -8.13
CA ASP A 47 -4.35 -7.78 -6.97
C ASP A 47 -3.03 -7.69 -6.17
N ALA A 48 -2.98 -8.38 -5.03
CA ALA A 48 -1.77 -8.43 -4.21
C ALA A 48 -0.59 -9.11 -4.91
N HIS A 49 -0.84 -10.01 -5.88
CA HIS A 49 0.23 -10.65 -6.66
C HIS A 49 0.92 -9.65 -7.58
N TYR A 50 0.15 -8.79 -8.25
CA TYR A 50 0.69 -7.67 -9.03
C TYR A 50 1.60 -6.79 -8.16
N LEU A 51 1.10 -6.33 -7.02
CA LEU A 51 1.86 -5.47 -6.11
C LEU A 51 3.16 -6.14 -5.65
N SER A 52 3.10 -7.41 -5.26
CA SER A 52 4.27 -8.19 -4.87
C SER A 52 5.30 -8.27 -6.01
N ASN A 53 4.87 -8.55 -7.23
CA ASN A 53 5.76 -8.69 -8.38
C ASN A 53 6.48 -7.37 -8.72
N ILE A 54 5.77 -6.24 -8.76
CA ILE A 54 6.39 -4.95 -9.10
C ILE A 54 7.36 -4.48 -8.01
N LEU A 55 7.02 -4.72 -6.74
CA LEU A 55 7.84 -4.31 -5.61
C LEU A 55 9.07 -5.20 -5.50
N HIS A 56 8.92 -6.51 -5.67
CA HIS A 56 10.06 -7.44 -5.67
C HIS A 56 10.99 -7.20 -6.86
N GLY A 57 10.44 -6.89 -8.05
CA GLY A 57 11.24 -6.53 -9.23
C GLY A 57 12.04 -5.23 -9.06
N LYS A 58 11.61 -4.34 -8.16
CA LYS A 58 12.32 -3.08 -7.84
C LYS A 58 13.27 -3.21 -6.65
N PHE A 59 12.86 -3.98 -5.64
CA PHE A 59 13.52 -4.11 -4.34
C PHE A 59 13.78 -5.61 -4.05
N GLU A 60 14.74 -6.20 -4.77
CA GLU A 60 14.97 -7.66 -4.82
C GLU A 60 15.15 -8.32 -3.44
N SER A 61 15.74 -7.61 -2.48
CA SER A 61 16.04 -8.14 -1.15
C SER A 61 15.04 -7.75 -0.06
N MET A 62 13.96 -7.04 -0.41
CA MET A 62 13.00 -6.54 0.59
C MET A 62 12.10 -7.66 1.13
N ASN A 63 11.99 -7.75 2.45
CA ASN A 63 10.92 -8.50 3.10
C ASN A 63 9.66 -7.63 3.12
N MET A 64 8.52 -8.18 2.66
CA MET A 64 7.24 -7.49 2.65
C MET A 64 6.06 -8.43 2.88
N PHE A 65 4.96 -7.87 3.33
CA PHE A 65 3.66 -8.52 3.44
C PHE A 65 2.59 -7.61 2.83
N ILE A 66 1.71 -8.18 2.01
CA ILE A 66 0.64 -7.46 1.33
C ILE A 66 -0.67 -8.19 1.55
N THR A 67 -1.70 -7.47 1.99
CA THR A 67 -3.05 -8.01 2.11
C THR A 67 -4.09 -7.00 1.64
N GLU A 68 -5.15 -7.49 0.99
CA GLU A 68 -6.34 -6.70 0.72
C GLU A 68 -6.99 -6.27 2.04
N VAL A 69 -7.45 -5.03 2.11
CA VAL A 69 -8.26 -4.52 3.22
C VAL A 69 -9.72 -4.81 2.92
N VAL A 70 -10.24 -5.86 3.55
CA VAL A 70 -11.63 -6.27 3.37
C VAL A 70 -12.55 -5.33 4.16
N HIS A 71 -13.40 -4.60 3.45
CA HIS A 71 -14.34 -3.65 4.06
C HIS A 71 -15.28 -4.34 5.06
N GLY A 72 -15.35 -3.79 6.27
CA GLY A 72 -16.17 -4.33 7.36
C GLY A 72 -15.51 -5.50 8.12
N ASN A 73 -14.32 -5.93 7.70
CA ASN A 73 -13.49 -6.91 8.40
C ASN A 73 -12.07 -6.37 8.62
N ASN A 74 -12.00 -5.11 9.03
CA ASN A 74 -10.79 -4.34 9.31
C ASN A 74 -11.09 -3.38 10.48
N ASN A 75 -10.20 -3.29 11.47
CA ASN A 75 -10.40 -2.44 12.64
C ASN A 75 -9.05 -2.00 13.25
N GLY A 76 -9.07 -0.98 14.11
CA GLY A 76 -7.89 -0.38 14.72
C GLY A 76 -8.11 1.07 15.14
N TRP A 77 -7.03 1.74 15.56
CA TRP A 77 -7.06 3.10 16.10
C TRP A 77 -6.29 4.10 15.22
N LEU A 78 -6.60 4.12 13.92
CA LEU A 78 -6.12 5.18 13.02
C LEU A 78 -6.97 6.46 13.18
N ASN A 79 -6.42 7.59 12.74
CA ASN A 79 -7.18 8.83 12.68
C ASN A 79 -8.31 8.76 11.62
N LYS A 80 -9.24 9.71 11.69
CA LYS A 80 -10.40 9.76 10.81
C LYS A 80 -10.00 9.79 9.33
N ASP A 81 -9.05 10.63 8.96
CA ASP A 81 -8.65 10.81 7.55
C ASP A 81 -8.08 9.51 6.96
N SER A 82 -7.34 8.74 7.75
CA SER A 82 -6.82 7.42 7.33
C SER A 82 -7.94 6.40 7.14
N TRP A 83 -8.93 6.39 8.05
CA TRP A 83 -10.10 5.52 7.90
C TRP A 83 -10.97 5.92 6.71
N ASP A 84 -11.12 7.21 6.46
CA ASP A 84 -11.85 7.72 5.29
C ASP A 84 -11.16 7.29 3.99
N PHE A 85 -9.83 7.35 3.93
CA PHE A 85 -9.04 6.85 2.81
C PHE A 85 -9.23 5.34 2.58
N ILE A 86 -9.17 4.54 3.65
CA ILE A 86 -9.32 3.07 3.59
C ILE A 86 -10.73 2.68 3.14
N ASN A 87 -11.76 3.34 3.67
CA ASN A 87 -13.14 2.95 3.41
C ASN A 87 -13.70 3.52 2.09
N ASN A 88 -13.02 4.50 1.48
CA ASN A 88 -13.43 5.11 0.22
C ASN A 88 -12.28 5.08 -0.80
N PRO A 89 -12.00 3.92 -1.41
CA PRO A 89 -10.91 3.79 -2.38
C PRO A 89 -11.17 4.68 -3.61
N GLN A 90 -10.25 5.61 -3.85
CA GLN A 90 -10.33 6.57 -4.95
C GLN A 90 -8.93 6.88 -5.50
N SER A 91 -8.87 7.35 -6.74
CA SER A 91 -7.65 7.92 -7.31
C SER A 91 -7.26 9.22 -6.60
N ALA A 92 -5.97 9.59 -6.66
CA ALA A 92 -5.43 10.83 -6.10
C ALA A 92 -5.93 12.09 -6.82
#